data_AF-A0A1B3SKT6-F1
#
_entry.id   AF-A0A1B3SKT6-F1
#
_cell.length_a   1.000
_cell.length_b   1.000
_cell.length_c   1.000
_cell.angle_alpha   90.00
_cell.angle_beta   90.00
_cell.angle_gamma   90.00
#
_symmetry.space_group_name_H-M   'P 1'
#
loop_
_entity.id
_entity.type
_entity.pdbx_description
1 polymer ?
#
loop_
_entity_poly.entity_id
_entity_poly.type
_entity_poly.pdbx_seq_one_letter_code
_entity_poly.pdbx_strand_id
1 'polypeptide(L)'
;MDKKIYNLKESSLGKVTFLDGTAFIAIAFTADNGERINEVLILASAEEAVKRFPSYIMELVFKHIQDKQSFHNSMLDWLVENWFDPGILTLQKELATQYGFPEIMNQDPIEWIKSEPEMVPLCLAHIAARFTNGYIKLPSSIRDMEFTCRFVKNVLAINFWEEGNPKSSEPIKKQDF
;
A
#
# COMPACT_ATOMS: atom_id res chain seq x y z
N MET A 1 2.36 27.54 5.13
CA MET A 1 1.04 26.89 5.18
C MET A 1 0.50 27.05 6.59
N ASP A 2 -0.66 27.70 6.75
CA ASP A 2 -1.35 27.77 8.04
C ASP A 2 -1.83 26.38 8.44
N LYS A 3 -1.48 25.93 9.65
CA LYS A 3 -1.96 24.67 10.20
C LYS A 3 -3.45 24.80 10.52
N LYS A 4 -4.31 24.22 9.69
CA LYS A 4 -5.73 24.07 10.03
C LYS A 4 -5.85 23.12 11.21
N ILE A 5 -6.37 23.63 12.34
CA ILE A 5 -6.68 22.83 13.53
C ILE A 5 -8.16 22.48 13.46
N TYR A 6 -8.49 21.18 13.39
CA TYR A 6 -9.86 20.69 13.42
C TYR A 6 -10.24 20.29 14.85
N ASN A 7 -11.26 20.93 15.41
CA ASN A 7 -11.87 20.49 16.67
C ASN A 7 -12.91 19.41 16.37
N LEU A 8 -12.50 18.15 16.39
CA LEU A 8 -13.39 17.01 16.15
C LEU A 8 -14.26 16.75 17.39
N LYS A 9 -15.59 16.74 17.19
CA LYS A 9 -16.53 16.27 18.22
C LYS A 9 -16.58 14.75 18.20
N GLU A 10 -16.94 14.13 19.32
CA GLU A 10 -17.16 12.69 19.40
C GLU A 10 -18.25 12.23 18.41
N SER A 11 -19.29 13.03 18.20
CA SER A 11 -20.33 12.76 17.18
C SER A 11 -19.77 12.63 15.78
N SER A 12 -18.68 13.33 15.47
CA SER A 12 -18.04 13.33 14.17
C SER A 12 -17.14 12.11 13.94
N LEU A 13 -16.97 11.26 14.96
CA LEU A 13 -16.28 9.98 14.86
C LEU A 13 -17.26 8.87 14.51
N GLY A 14 -17.09 8.28 13.33
CA GLY A 14 -17.82 7.11 12.89
C GLY A 14 -16.92 5.87 12.90
N LYS A 15 -17.53 4.70 13.09
CA LYS A 15 -16.86 3.41 12.86
C LYS A 15 -17.42 2.80 11.58
N VAL A 16 -16.57 2.64 10.57
CA VAL A 16 -16.91 1.87 9.38
C VAL A 16 -16.44 0.44 9.60
N THR A 17 -17.37 -0.51 9.50
CA THR A 17 -17.07 -1.94 9.64
C THR A 17 -17.11 -2.58 8.25
N PHE A 18 -16.03 -3.24 7.90
CA PHE A 18 -15.85 -3.97 6.65
C PHE A 18 -16.00 -5.47 6.88
N LEU A 19 -16.19 -6.21 5.79
CA LEU A 19 -16.20 -7.67 5.84
C LEU A 19 -14.83 -8.19 6.27
N ASP A 20 -14.81 -9.30 6.99
CA ASP A 20 -13.57 -9.93 7.40
C ASP A 20 -12.77 -10.34 6.15
N GLY A 21 -11.48 -9.98 6.13
CA GLY A 21 -10.61 -10.18 4.97
C GLY A 21 -10.55 -9.02 3.99
N THR A 22 -11.25 -7.91 4.24
CA THR A 22 -11.11 -6.67 3.43
C THR A 22 -9.67 -6.17 3.48
N ALA A 23 -9.07 -6.00 2.29
CA ALA A 23 -7.71 -5.56 2.11
C ALA A 23 -7.65 -4.05 1.90
N PHE A 24 -6.81 -3.38 2.67
CA PHE A 24 -6.45 -1.97 2.54
C PHE A 24 -5.02 -1.90 2.05
N ILE A 25 -4.90 -1.45 0.81
CA ILE A 25 -3.62 -1.33 0.16
C ILE A 25 -3.38 0.13 -0.16
N ALA A 26 -2.27 0.68 0.33
CA ALA A 26 -1.89 2.05 0.00
C ALA A 26 -0.50 2.07 -0.61
N ILE A 27 -0.30 2.95 -1.58
CA ILE A 27 0.99 3.19 -2.19
C ILE A 27 1.23 4.68 -2.26
N ALA A 28 2.44 5.09 -1.93
CA ALA A 28 2.87 6.46 -2.12
C ALA A 28 4.27 6.50 -2.72
N PHE A 29 4.52 7.38 -3.69
CA PHE A 29 5.82 7.51 -4.34
C PHE A 29 5.98 8.90 -4.94
N THR A 30 7.22 9.30 -5.22
CA THR A 30 7.53 10.58 -5.87
C THR A 30 7.54 10.41 -7.39
N ALA A 31 6.62 11.09 -8.08
CA ALA A 31 6.50 11.06 -9.54
C ALA A 31 7.62 11.86 -10.24
N ASP A 32 7.72 11.74 -11.57
CA ASP A 32 8.73 12.46 -12.38
C ASP A 32 8.61 13.99 -12.28
N ASN A 33 7.39 14.50 -12.07
CA ASN A 33 7.15 15.93 -11.87
C ASN A 33 7.48 16.41 -10.44
N GLY A 34 7.98 15.53 -9.57
CA GLY A 34 8.30 15.81 -8.17
C GLY A 34 7.09 15.78 -7.22
N GLU A 35 5.87 15.52 -7.72
CA GLU A 35 4.70 15.41 -6.86
C GLU A 35 4.68 14.07 -6.10
N ARG A 36 4.19 14.12 -4.86
CA ARG A 36 3.93 12.91 -4.09
C ARG A 36 2.58 12.34 -4.48
N ILE A 37 2.60 11.19 -5.15
CA ILE A 37 1.39 10.41 -5.41
C ILE A 37 1.07 9.59 -4.16
N ASN A 38 -0.19 9.53 -3.78
CA ASN A 38 -0.70 8.70 -2.69
C ASN A 38 -2.07 8.17 -3.08
N GLU A 39 -2.19 6.85 -3.20
CA GLU A 39 -3.41 6.18 -3.62
C GLU A 39 -3.74 5.04 -2.68
N VAL A 40 -5.04 4.81 -2.48
CA VAL A 40 -5.57 3.76 -1.61
C VAL A 40 -6.54 2.90 -2.40
N LEU A 41 -6.30 1.60 -2.40
CA LEU A 41 -7.15 0.57 -2.96
C LEU A 41 -7.77 -0.25 -1.82
N ILE A 42 -9.09 -0.33 -1.81
CA ILE A 42 -9.85 -1.13 -0.84
C ILE A 42 -10.53 -2.26 -1.61
N LEU A 43 -10.25 -3.51 -1.23
CA LEU A 43 -10.77 -4.71 -1.90
C LEU A 43 -11.47 -5.62 -0.90
N ALA A 44 -12.52 -6.31 -1.34
CA ALA A 44 -13.42 -7.03 -0.45
C ALA A 44 -12.78 -8.27 0.19
N SER A 45 -11.72 -8.81 -0.41
CA SER A 45 -11.03 -10.01 0.09
C SER A 45 -9.54 -10.02 -0.23
N ALA A 46 -8.79 -10.88 0.47
CA ALA A 46 -7.38 -11.16 0.17
C ALA A 46 -7.18 -11.78 -1.22
N GLU A 47 -8.11 -12.62 -1.67
CA GLU A 47 -8.05 -13.22 -3.01
C GLU A 47 -8.18 -12.15 -4.10
N GLU A 48 -9.13 -11.23 -3.93
CA GLU A 48 -9.30 -10.10 -4.84
C GLU A 48 -8.06 -9.20 -4.84
N ALA A 49 -7.46 -8.98 -3.66
CA ALA A 49 -6.19 -8.29 -3.52
C ALA A 49 -5.09 -8.93 -4.36
N VAL A 50 -4.79 -10.22 -4.18
CA VAL A 50 -3.73 -10.90 -4.93
C VAL A 50 -3.96 -10.80 -6.45
N LYS A 51 -5.21 -10.86 -6.91
CA LYS A 51 -5.56 -10.80 -8.34
C LYS A 51 -5.45 -9.40 -8.95
N ARG A 52 -5.90 -8.36 -8.25
CA ARG A 52 -6.04 -7.00 -8.81
C ARG A 52 -4.88 -6.07 -8.49
N PHE A 53 -4.28 -6.27 -7.33
CA PHE A 53 -3.26 -5.37 -6.81
C PHE A 53 -2.04 -5.20 -7.74
N PRO A 54 -1.46 -6.27 -8.33
CA PRO A 54 -0.24 -6.13 -9.12
C PRO A 54 -0.45 -5.23 -10.33
N SER A 55 -1.51 -5.49 -11.11
CA SER A 55 -1.87 -4.70 -12.28
C SER A 55 -2.20 -3.26 -11.91
N TYR A 56 -2.95 -3.04 -10.82
CA TYR A 56 -3.29 -1.69 -10.35
C TYR A 56 -2.04 -0.85 -10.03
N ILE A 57 -1.06 -1.43 -9.32
CA ILE A 57 0.17 -0.70 -8.99
C ILE A 57 0.99 -0.41 -10.22
N MET A 58 1.12 -1.39 -11.10
CA MET A 58 1.87 -1.21 -12.34
C MET A 58 1.25 -0.10 -13.18
N GLU A 59 -0.07 -0.09 -13.35
CA GLU A 59 -0.79 0.99 -14.06
C GLU A 59 -0.56 2.36 -13.41
N LEU A 60 -0.67 2.45 -12.08
CA LEU A 60 -0.47 3.70 -11.35
C LEU A 60 0.95 4.23 -11.48
N VAL A 61 1.95 3.38 -11.23
CA VAL A 61 3.37 3.74 -11.34
C VAL A 61 3.68 4.15 -12.77
N PHE A 62 3.22 3.39 -13.76
CA PHE A 62 3.51 3.63 -15.18
C PHE A 62 2.82 4.86 -15.76
N LYS A 63 1.78 5.35 -15.10
CA LYS A 63 1.14 6.63 -15.42
C LYS A 63 2.02 7.83 -15.01
N HIS A 64 2.81 7.68 -13.95
CA HIS A 64 3.53 8.79 -13.31
C HIS A 64 5.06 8.71 -13.44
N ILE A 65 5.59 7.59 -13.97
CA ILE A 65 7.02 7.33 -14.19
C ILE A 65 7.25 6.92 -15.65
N GLN A 66 8.06 7.70 -16.37
CA GLN A 66 8.38 7.48 -17.79
C GLN A 66 9.35 6.31 -17.98
N ASP A 67 10.44 6.26 -17.20
CA ASP A 67 11.41 5.17 -17.25
C ASP A 67 10.97 3.98 -16.39
N LYS A 68 9.99 3.26 -16.93
CA LYS A 68 9.34 2.11 -16.28
C LYS A 68 10.31 0.96 -16.03
N GLN A 69 11.21 0.71 -16.98
CA GLN A 69 12.12 -0.43 -16.93
C GLN A 69 13.21 -0.21 -15.89
N SER A 70 13.85 0.97 -15.87
CA SER A 70 14.85 1.28 -14.84
C SER A 70 14.22 1.29 -13.45
N PHE A 71 13.00 1.85 -13.32
CA PHE A 71 12.28 1.86 -12.05
C PHE A 71 11.96 0.45 -11.56
N HIS A 72 11.42 -0.42 -12.44
CA HIS A 72 11.12 -1.80 -12.11
C HIS A 72 12.39 -2.58 -11.70
N ASN A 73 13.47 -2.45 -12.47
CA ASN A 73 14.74 -3.11 -12.17
C ASN A 73 15.32 -2.63 -10.84
N SER A 74 15.21 -1.34 -10.51
CA SER A 74 15.67 -0.81 -9.23
C SER A 74 14.93 -1.43 -8.03
N MET A 75 13.61 -1.63 -8.16
CA MET A 75 12.82 -2.34 -7.13
C MET A 75 13.23 -3.80 -7.02
N LEU A 76 13.40 -4.48 -8.15
CA LEU A 76 13.81 -5.86 -8.21
C LEU A 76 15.19 -6.07 -7.58
N ASP A 77 16.18 -5.27 -7.96
CA ASP A 77 17.54 -5.35 -7.43
C ASP A 77 17.54 -5.14 -5.92
N TRP A 78 16.75 -4.16 -5.44
CA TRP A 78 16.59 -3.93 -4.01
C TRP A 78 15.93 -5.12 -3.28
N LEU A 79 14.91 -5.74 -3.87
CA LEU A 79 14.29 -6.94 -3.32
C LEU A 79 15.27 -8.11 -3.26
N VAL A 80 16.07 -8.33 -4.30
CA VAL A 80 17.08 -9.38 -4.32
C VAL A 80 18.17 -9.12 -3.28
N GLU A 81 18.61 -7.87 -3.12
CA GLU A 81 19.68 -7.53 -2.17
C GLU A 81 19.19 -7.57 -0.70
N ASN A 82 17.97 -7.11 -0.42
CA ASN A 82 17.51 -6.85 0.95
C ASN A 82 16.42 -7.81 1.42
N TRP A 83 15.71 -8.47 0.50
CA TRP A 83 14.52 -9.26 0.78
C TRP A 83 14.50 -10.59 0.04
N PHE A 84 15.66 -11.13 -0.36
CA PHE A 84 15.72 -12.46 -0.94
C PHE A 84 15.11 -13.51 0.01
N ASP A 85 15.56 -13.48 1.27
CA ASP A 85 15.00 -14.18 2.42
C ASP A 85 14.82 -13.14 3.54
N PRO A 86 13.60 -12.92 4.09
CA PRO A 86 12.40 -13.74 3.94
C PRO A 86 11.43 -13.34 2.82
N GLY A 87 11.70 -12.35 1.97
CA GLY A 87 10.71 -11.88 0.99
C GLY A 87 10.44 -12.86 -0.16
N ILE A 88 11.38 -12.95 -1.11
CA ILE A 88 11.23 -13.67 -2.38
C ILE A 88 11.01 -15.18 -2.13
N LEU A 89 11.88 -15.82 -1.35
CA LEU A 89 11.81 -17.26 -1.10
C LEU A 89 10.50 -17.71 -0.47
N THR A 90 10.01 -16.95 0.52
CA THR A 90 8.79 -17.36 1.23
C THR A 90 7.54 -17.08 0.39
N LEU A 91 7.54 -16.02 -0.43
CA LEU A 91 6.45 -15.80 -1.40
C LEU A 91 6.39 -16.95 -2.42
N GLN A 92 7.53 -17.31 -3.01
CA GLN A 92 7.62 -18.43 -3.97
C GLN A 92 7.04 -19.71 -3.35
N LYS A 93 7.43 -20.01 -2.10
CA LYS A 93 6.93 -21.16 -1.36
C LYS A 93 5.43 -21.08 -1.07
N GLU A 94 4.92 -19.91 -0.66
CA GLU A 94 3.48 -19.74 -0.41
C GLU A 94 2.67 -19.91 -1.69
N LEU A 95 3.11 -19.31 -2.81
CA LEU A 95 2.45 -19.47 -4.11
C LEU A 95 2.39 -20.94 -4.55
N ALA A 96 3.49 -21.68 -4.36
CA ALA A 96 3.52 -23.08 -4.73
C ALA A 96 2.63 -23.97 -3.86
N THR A 97 2.61 -23.71 -2.55
CA THR A 97 1.98 -24.61 -1.57
C THR A 97 0.54 -24.25 -1.25
N GLN A 98 0.20 -22.97 -1.23
CA GLN A 98 -1.12 -22.47 -0.82
C GLN A 98 -1.98 -22.04 -2.01
N TYR A 99 -1.36 -21.58 -3.11
CA TYR A 99 -2.06 -21.04 -4.27
C TYR A 99 -2.04 -21.94 -5.51
N GLY A 100 -1.41 -23.13 -5.41
CA GLY A 100 -1.57 -24.19 -6.41
C GLY A 100 -0.64 -24.12 -7.62
N PHE A 101 0.56 -23.54 -7.46
CA PHE A 101 1.58 -23.41 -8.52
C PHE A 101 2.84 -24.24 -8.21
N PRO A 102 2.76 -25.58 -8.04
CA PRO A 102 3.88 -26.39 -7.57
C PRO A 102 5.13 -26.31 -8.46
N GLU A 103 4.97 -26.01 -9.74
CA GLU A 103 6.03 -25.90 -10.73
C GLU A 103 7.05 -24.79 -10.42
N ILE A 104 6.65 -23.73 -9.70
CA ILE A 104 7.55 -22.61 -9.41
C ILE A 104 8.61 -22.96 -8.35
N MET A 105 8.41 -24.00 -7.54
CA MET A 105 9.39 -24.44 -6.53
C MET A 105 10.70 -24.94 -7.13
N ASN A 106 10.66 -25.40 -8.38
CA ASN A 106 11.83 -25.92 -9.08
C ASN A 106 12.57 -24.83 -9.86
N GLN A 107 12.04 -23.59 -9.87
CA GLN A 107 12.66 -22.46 -10.54
C GLN A 107 13.62 -21.76 -9.59
N ASP A 108 14.74 -21.27 -10.14
CA ASP A 108 15.61 -20.36 -9.40
C ASP A 108 14.80 -19.13 -8.94
N PRO A 109 14.85 -18.73 -7.65
CA PRO A 109 14.00 -17.67 -7.13
C PRO A 109 14.25 -16.31 -7.78
N ILE A 110 15.48 -16.03 -8.23
CA ILE A 110 15.82 -14.79 -8.93
C ILE A 110 15.24 -14.80 -10.34
N GLU A 111 15.35 -15.92 -11.05
CA GLU A 111 14.73 -16.07 -12.36
C GLU A 111 13.19 -16.06 -12.26
N TRP A 112 12.63 -16.64 -11.20
CA TRP A 112 11.20 -16.64 -10.94
C TRP A 112 10.64 -15.24 -10.70
N ILE A 113 11.24 -14.43 -9.81
CA ILE A 113 10.76 -13.06 -9.55
C ILE A 113 10.90 -12.16 -10.80
N LYS A 114 11.81 -12.50 -11.72
CA LYS A 114 12.02 -11.83 -13.01
C LYS A 114 11.07 -12.30 -14.12
N SER A 115 10.37 -13.42 -13.92
CA SER A 115 9.57 -14.04 -14.97
C SER A 115 8.41 -13.15 -15.42
N GLU A 116 7.76 -12.47 -14.48
CA GLU A 116 6.63 -11.58 -14.74
C GLU A 116 6.76 -10.31 -13.88
N PRO A 117 6.60 -9.10 -14.46
CA PRO A 117 6.70 -7.84 -13.73
C PRO A 117 5.78 -7.74 -12.51
N GLU A 118 4.64 -8.42 -12.52
CA GLU A 118 3.65 -8.49 -11.45
C GLU A 118 4.16 -9.19 -10.18
N MET A 119 5.24 -9.98 -10.28
CA MET A 119 5.81 -10.66 -9.11
C MET A 119 6.45 -9.68 -8.13
N VAL A 120 7.02 -8.56 -8.61
CA VAL A 120 7.64 -7.53 -7.77
C VAL A 120 6.63 -6.86 -6.83
N PRO A 121 5.49 -6.29 -7.29
CA PRO A 121 4.50 -5.75 -6.38
C PRO A 121 3.92 -6.84 -5.46
N LEU A 122 3.66 -8.06 -5.95
CA LEU A 122 3.22 -9.16 -5.08
C LEU A 122 4.21 -9.44 -3.95
N CYS A 123 5.52 -9.40 -4.23
CA CYS A 123 6.56 -9.56 -3.22
C CYS A 123 6.53 -8.43 -2.18
N LEU A 124 6.33 -7.18 -2.61
CA LEU A 124 6.14 -6.05 -1.69
C LEU A 124 4.91 -6.24 -0.79
N ALA A 125 3.80 -6.71 -1.36
CA ALA A 125 2.58 -7.01 -0.59
C ALA A 125 2.78 -8.12 0.43
N HIS A 126 3.47 -9.18 0.03
CA HIS A 126 3.84 -10.29 0.89
C HIS A 126 4.72 -9.83 2.06
N ILE A 127 5.77 -9.07 1.77
CA ILE A 127 6.68 -8.53 2.78
C ILE A 127 5.95 -7.59 3.75
N ALA A 128 5.11 -6.71 3.21
CA ALA A 128 4.25 -5.84 4.01
C ALA A 128 3.40 -6.66 4.98
N ALA A 129 2.61 -7.58 4.46
CA ALA A 129 1.64 -8.33 5.25
C ALA A 129 2.29 -9.27 6.28
N ARG A 130 3.42 -9.90 5.96
CA ARG A 130 4.02 -10.97 6.79
C ARG A 130 5.14 -10.49 7.71
N PHE A 131 5.96 -9.54 7.28
CA PHE A 131 7.25 -9.28 7.94
C PHE A 131 7.37 -7.86 8.49
N THR A 132 6.55 -6.92 8.04
CA THR A 132 6.73 -5.49 8.38
C THR A 132 5.46 -4.84 8.94
N ASN A 133 4.57 -5.65 9.53
CA ASN A 133 3.33 -5.18 10.16
C ASN A 133 2.49 -4.29 9.20
N GLY A 134 2.43 -4.70 7.95
CA GLY A 134 1.64 -4.07 6.90
C GLY A 134 2.21 -2.78 6.33
N TYR A 135 3.49 -2.44 6.54
CA TYR A 135 4.12 -1.24 5.97
C TYR A 135 5.58 -1.46 5.61
N ILE A 136 5.96 -1.11 4.38
CA ILE A 136 7.34 -1.12 3.91
C ILE A 136 7.68 0.20 3.21
N LYS A 137 8.88 0.71 3.47
CA LYS A 137 9.43 1.90 2.81
C LYS A 137 10.70 1.52 2.06
N LEU A 138 10.74 1.86 0.79
CA LEU A 138 11.89 1.68 -0.07
C LEU A 138 12.84 2.90 0.05
N PRO A 139 14.13 2.73 -0.26
CA PRO A 139 15.11 3.81 -0.24
C PRO A 139 14.72 4.99 -1.14
N SER A 140 15.25 6.18 -0.87
CA SER A 140 15.00 7.39 -1.68
C SER A 140 15.45 7.25 -3.13
N SER A 141 16.42 6.38 -3.42
CA SER A 141 16.81 6.01 -4.80
C SER A 141 15.65 5.38 -5.58
N ILE A 142 14.65 4.82 -4.89
CA ILE A 142 13.43 4.26 -5.44
C ILE A 142 12.24 5.18 -5.08
N ARG A 143 12.45 6.49 -5.30
CA ARG A 143 11.40 7.52 -5.25
C ARG A 143 10.65 7.60 -3.92
N ASP A 144 11.33 7.28 -2.83
CA ASP A 144 10.77 7.19 -1.48
C ASP A 144 9.46 6.39 -1.46
N MET A 145 9.40 5.30 -2.22
CA MET A 145 8.18 4.52 -2.34
C MET A 145 7.81 3.92 -0.98
N GLU A 146 6.54 4.07 -0.62
CA GLU A 146 5.96 3.54 0.59
C GLU A 146 4.78 2.66 0.19
N PHE A 147 4.72 1.49 0.79
CA PHE A 147 3.71 0.49 0.48
C PHE A 147 3.10 -0.02 1.77
N THR A 148 1.76 -0.07 1.81
CA THR A 148 0.98 -0.55 2.95
C THR A 148 0.04 -1.64 2.49
N CYS A 149 -0.03 -2.74 3.23
CA CYS A 149 -1.03 -3.80 3.03
C CYS A 149 -1.53 -4.27 4.39
N ARG A 150 -2.82 -4.03 4.66
CA ARG A 150 -3.46 -4.43 5.93
C ARG A 150 -4.84 -5.02 5.70
N PHE A 151 -5.17 -6.03 6.49
CA PHE A 151 -6.52 -6.58 6.55
C PHE A 151 -7.23 -5.95 7.76
N VAL A 152 -8.18 -5.07 7.50
CA VAL A 152 -8.78 -4.24 8.54
C VAL A 152 -10.29 -4.45 8.56
N LYS A 153 -10.82 -4.90 9.70
CA LYS A 153 -12.26 -5.03 9.92
C LYS A 153 -12.93 -3.69 10.22
N ASN A 154 -12.24 -2.81 10.94
CA ASN A 154 -12.83 -1.57 11.44
C ASN A 154 -11.91 -0.40 11.13
N VAL A 155 -12.44 0.63 10.45
CA VAL A 155 -11.73 1.89 10.23
C VAL A 155 -12.45 2.99 11.00
N LEU A 156 -11.68 3.81 11.71
CA LEU A 156 -12.18 5.05 12.28
C LEU A 156 -12.36 6.05 11.13
N ALA A 157 -13.60 6.46 10.89
CA ALA A 157 -13.95 7.48 9.93
C ALA A 157 -14.24 8.78 10.67
N ILE A 158 -13.84 9.90 10.06
CA ILE A 158 -14.16 11.23 10.56
C ILE A 158 -15.15 11.85 9.58
N ASN A 159 -16.35 12.16 10.06
CA ASN A 159 -17.33 12.88 9.26
C ASN A 159 -17.04 14.38 9.32
N PHE A 160 -16.49 14.91 8.24
CA PHE A 160 -16.22 16.35 8.13
C PHE A 160 -17.49 17.16 7.79
N TRP A 161 -18.61 16.51 7.46
CA TRP A 161 -19.82 17.15 6.92
C TRP A 161 -20.96 17.35 7.92
N GLU A 162 -20.76 17.04 9.21
CA GLU A 162 -21.78 17.34 10.22
C GLU A 162 -22.00 18.85 10.38
N GLU A 163 -23.27 19.25 10.52
CA GLU A 163 -23.64 20.61 10.93
C GLU A 163 -23.00 20.92 12.29
N GLY A 164 -22.03 21.85 12.29
CA GLY A 164 -21.28 22.25 13.49
C GLY A 164 -19.77 22.08 13.41
N ASN A 165 -19.23 21.53 12.32
CA ASN A 165 -17.81 21.70 11.99
C ASN A 165 -17.57 23.13 11.52
N PRO A 166 -16.59 23.86 12.09
CA PRO A 166 -16.41 25.27 11.79
C PRO A 166 -16.05 25.44 10.30
N LYS A 167 -16.92 26.16 9.57
CA LYS A 167 -16.66 26.58 8.19
C LYS A 167 -15.57 27.64 8.08
N SER A 168 -15.11 28.18 9.20
CA SER A 168 -14.03 29.17 9.27
C SER A 168 -12.84 28.65 10.10
N SER A 169 -11.66 29.17 9.79
CA SER A 169 -10.42 28.95 10.53
C SER A 169 -10.35 29.69 11.86
N GLU A 170 -11.45 30.33 12.29
CA GLU A 170 -11.45 31.11 13.52
C GLU A 170 -11.70 30.20 14.74
N PRO A 171 -10.86 30.27 15.78
CA PRO A 171 -11.05 29.49 16.99
C PRO A 171 -12.36 29.89 17.67
N ILE A 172 -13.18 28.87 18.01
CA ILE A 172 -14.45 29.06 18.73
C ILE A 172 -14.13 29.71 20.07
N LYS A 173 -14.54 30.96 20.25
CA LYS A 173 -14.42 31.67 21.53
C LYS A 173 -15.27 30.92 22.56
N LYS A 174 -14.67 30.53 23.68
CA LYS A 174 -15.38 29.95 24.82
C LYS A 174 -16.52 30.90 25.21
N GLN A 175 -17.75 30.39 25.26
CA GLN A 175 -18.81 31.03 26.02
C GLN A 175 -18.61 30.59 27.47
N ASP A 176 -18.24 31.55 28.31
CA ASP A 176 -18.23 31.36 29.76
C ASP A 176 -19.69 31.21 30.23
N PHE A 177 -19.96 30.14 30.99
CA PHE A 177 -21.21 29.92 31.71
C PHE A 177 -21.30 30.81 32.94
#